data_AF-C4L142-F1
#
_entry.id   AF-C4L142-F1
#
_cell.length_a   1.000
_cell.length_b   1.000
_cell.length_c   1.000
_cell.angle_alpha   90.00
_cell.angle_beta   90.00
_cell.angle_gamma   90.00
#
_symmetry.space_group_name_H-M   'P 1'
#
loop_
_entity.id
_entity.type
_entity.pdbx_description
1 polymer ?
#
loop_
_entity_poly.entity_id
_entity_poly.type
_entity_poly.pdbx_seq_one_letter_code
_entity_poly.pdbx_strand_id
1 'polypeptide(L)' 'MKTLLVKLGAFFLLKGGVNMVDIYVALIIHGRRTFASVPASLQPAVKAELAALGLGENGQPLPVEEPEEPTGF' A
#
# COMPACT_ATOMS: atom_id res chain seq x y z
N MET A 1 33.72 5.29 22.02
CA MET A 1 33.22 4.64 20.78
C MET A 1 31.84 4.00 20.96
N LYS A 2 31.57 3.23 22.03
CA LYS A 2 30.22 2.65 22.31
C LYS A 2 29.09 3.69 22.43
N THR A 3 29.36 4.87 23.00
CA THR A 3 28.39 5.96 23.18
C THR A 3 27.93 6.62 21.88
N LEU A 4 28.73 6.55 20.80
CA LEU A 4 28.37 7.12 19.50
C LEU A 4 27.42 6.18 18.74
N LEU A 5 27.67 4.87 18.81
CA LEU A 5 26.81 3.82 18.25
C LEU A 5 25.42 3.81 18.90
N VAL A 6 25.34 3.98 20.23
CA VAL A 6 24.06 4.06 20.95
C VAL A 6 23.26 5.31 20.57
N LYS A 7 23.93 6.46 20.43
CA LYS A 7 23.26 7.73 20.03
C LYS A 7 22.77 7.70 18.58
N LEU A 8 23.54 7.12 17.67
CA LEU A 8 23.15 6.98 16.27
C LEU A 8 21.99 5.97 16.12
N GLY A 9 22.04 4.84 16.84
CA GLY A 9 20.95 3.88 16.92
C GLY A 9 19.66 4.48 17.48
N ALA A 10 19.74 5.22 18.59
CA ALA A 10 18.60 5.90 19.19
C ALA A 10 17.98 6.98 18.25
N PHE A 11 18.80 7.67 17.46
CA PHE A 11 18.31 8.63 16.46
C PHE A 11 17.49 7.96 15.35
N PHE A 12 17.87 6.76 14.90
CA PHE A 12 17.09 5.98 13.95
C PHE A 12 15.83 5.35 14.57
N LEU A 13 15.89 4.95 15.84
CA LEU A 13 14.72 4.43 16.59
C LEU A 13 13.68 5.51 16.90
N LEU A 14 14.08 6.77 17.06
CA LEU A 14 13.20 7.90 17.38
C LEU A 14 12.66 8.65 16.15
N LYS A 15 13.25 8.45 14.97
CA LYS A 15 12.68 8.96 13.72
C LYS A 15 11.64 7.95 13.21
N GLY A 16 10.38 8.14 13.62
CA GLY A 16 9.25 7.52 12.94
C GLY A 16 9.32 7.88 11.44
N GLY A 17 9.61 6.89 10.61
CA GLY A 17 9.59 7.04 9.16
C GLY A 17 8.13 7.03 8.69
N VAL A 18 7.80 7.93 7.77
CA VAL A 18 6.52 7.87 7.07
C VAL A 18 6.61 6.79 6.01
N ASN A 19 5.81 5.73 6.14
CA ASN A 19 5.70 4.72 5.09
C ASN A 19 4.92 5.31 3.92
N MET A 20 5.63 5.62 2.84
CA MET A 20 5.02 6.23 1.65
C MET A 20 4.02 5.30 0.97
N VAL A 21 4.17 3.97 1.10
CA VAL A 21 3.21 2.99 0.55
C VAL A 21 1.83 3.22 1.17
N ASP A 22 1.77 3.23 2.51
CA ASP A 22 0.52 3.42 3.26
C ASP A 22 -0.15 4.76 2.94
N ILE A 23 0.64 5.82 2.75
CA ILE A 23 0.12 7.11 2.31
C ILE A 23 -0.51 7.02 0.92
N TYR A 24 0.17 6.42 -0.06
CA TYR A 24 -0.39 6.32 -1.40
C TYR A 24 -1.65 5.45 -1.43
N VAL A 25 -1.68 4.35 -0.68
CA VAL A 25 -2.87 3.52 -0.50
C VAL A 25 -4.03 4.36 0.03
N ALA A 26 -3.83 5.09 1.13
CA ALA A 26 -4.87 5.95 1.71
C ALA A 26 -5.33 7.06 0.73
N LEU A 27 -4.40 7.69 0.01
CA LEU A 27 -4.74 8.74 -0.96
C LEU A 27 -5.51 8.21 -2.17
N ILE A 28 -5.22 6.98 -2.62
CA ILE A 28 -5.94 6.30 -3.70
C ILE A 28 -7.35 5.93 -3.25
N ILE A 29 -7.51 5.34 -2.07
CA ILE A 29 -8.82 5.00 -1.49
C ILE A 29 -9.71 6.26 -1.38
N HIS A 30 -9.13 7.39 -0.98
CA HIS A 30 -9.85 8.67 -0.91
C HIS A 30 -9.99 9.41 -2.26
N GLY A 31 -9.54 8.83 -3.37
CA GLY A 31 -9.63 9.42 -4.70
C GLY A 31 -8.81 10.70 -4.89
N ARG A 32 -7.84 10.97 -4.00
CA ARG A 32 -6.95 12.15 -4.09
C ARG A 32 -5.74 11.90 -5.00
N ARG A 33 -5.44 10.65 -5.30
CA ARG A 33 -4.37 10.19 -6.19
C ARG A 33 -4.84 9.00 -7.02
N THR A 34 -4.21 8.80 -8.18
CA THR A 34 -4.36 7.61 -9.00
C THR A 34 -3.15 6.71 -8.86
N PHE A 35 -3.28 5.41 -9.11
CA PHE A 35 -2.15 4.48 -9.09
C PHE A 35 -1.02 4.89 -10.05
N ALA A 36 -1.36 5.46 -11.21
CA ALA A 36 -0.37 6.00 -12.15
C ALA A 36 0.47 7.17 -11.59
N SER A 37 0.00 7.85 -10.54
CA SER A 37 0.74 8.93 -9.87
C SER A 37 1.72 8.42 -8.79
N VAL A 38 1.71 7.11 -8.52
CA VAL A 38 2.65 6.46 -7.59
C VAL A 38 4.01 6.30 -8.28
N PRO A 39 5.14 6.63 -7.62
CA PRO A 39 6.48 6.37 -8.14
C PRO A 39 6.65 4.90 -8.53
N ALA A 40 7.28 4.63 -9.67
CA ALA A 40 7.40 3.28 -10.23
C ALA A 40 8.02 2.26 -9.25
N SER A 41 8.95 2.70 -8.40
CA SER A 41 9.57 1.87 -7.37
C SER A 41 8.61 1.44 -6.24
N LEU A 42 7.52 2.17 -6.02
CA LEU A 42 6.53 1.89 -4.98
C LEU A 42 5.26 1.22 -5.51
N GLN A 43 5.00 1.28 -6.82
CA GLN A 43 3.82 0.69 -7.45
C GLN A 43 3.60 -0.80 -7.09
N PRO A 44 4.62 -1.68 -7.12
CA PRO A 44 4.42 -3.08 -6.75
C PRO A 44 3.92 -3.26 -5.31
N ALA A 45 4.47 -2.49 -4.37
CA ALA A 45 4.08 -2.54 -2.97
C ALA A 45 2.68 -1.95 -2.74
N VAL A 46 2.36 -0.82 -3.38
CA VAL A 46 1.02 -0.21 -3.29
C VAL A 46 -0.05 -1.13 -3.88
N LYS A 47 0.23 -1.80 -5.01
CA LYS A 47 -0.69 -2.76 -5.62
C LYS A 47 -0.94 -3.97 -4.72
N ALA A 48 0.12 -4.51 -4.11
CA ALA A 48 -0.01 -5.63 -3.19
C ALA A 48 -0.87 -5.27 -1.97
N GLU A 49 -0.69 -4.07 -1.41
CA GLU A 49 -1.45 -3.61 -0.25
C GLU A 49 -2.93 -3.35 -0.59
N LEU A 50 -3.22 -2.71 -1.73
CA LEU A 50 -4.59 -2.54 -2.20
C LEU A 50 -5.29 -3.90 -2.39
N ALA A 51 -4.59 -4.87 -3.01
CA ALA A 51 -5.13 -6.22 -3.19
C ALA A 51 -5.36 -6.95 -1.86
N ALA A 52 -4.46 -6.79 -0.89
CA ALA A 52 -4.63 -7.34 0.47
C ALA A 52 -5.86 -6.77 1.18
N LEU A 53 -6.26 -5.54 0.84
CA LEU A 53 -7.49 -4.90 1.32
C LEU A 53 -8.74 -5.28 0.49
N GLY A 54 -8.60 -6.15 -0.53
CA GLY A 54 -9.69 -6.51 -1.43
C GLY A 54 -10.06 -5.39 -2.42
N LEU A 55 -9.13 -4.46 -2.68
CA LEU A 55 -9.33 -3.30 -3.53
C LEU A 55 -8.54 -3.43 -4.84
N GLY A 56 -9.09 -2.84 -5.90
CA GLY A 56 -8.38 -2.58 -7.15
C GLY A 56 -7.46 -1.36 -7.08
N GLU A 57 -6.69 -1.13 -8.14
CA GLU A 57 -5.76 0.01 -8.27
C GLU A 57 -6.46 1.39 -8.25
N ASN A 58 -7.78 1.40 -8.45
CA ASN A 58 -8.64 2.59 -8.32
C ASN A 58 -9.12 2.84 -6.88
N GLY A 59 -8.72 2.02 -5.91
CA GLY A 59 -9.16 2.12 -4.51
C GLY A 59 -10.59 1.65 -4.26
N GLN A 60 -11.23 1.00 -5.23
CA GLN A 60 -12.58 0.45 -5.12
C GLN A 60 -12.53 -1.06 -4.86
N PRO A 61 -13.57 -1.66 -4.25
CA PRO A 61 -13.64 -3.11 -4.08
C PRO A 61 -13.48 -3.84 -5.42
N LEU A 62 -12.73 -4.95 -5.39
CA LEU A 62 -12.70 -5.87 -6.53
C LEU A 62 -14.13 -6.39 -6.80
N PRO A 63 -14.49 -6.64 -8.07
CA PRO A 63 -15.77 -7.26 -8.39
C PRO A 63 -15.93 -8.55 -7.59
N VAL A 64 -17.13 -8.76 -7.03
CA VAL A 64 -17.49 -10.09 -6.56
C VAL A 64 -17.63 -10.95 -7.81
N GLU A 65 -16.75 -11.94 -7.97
CA GLU A 65 -16.96 -12.99 -8.95
C GLU A 65 -18.22 -13.74 -8.51
N GLU A 66 -19.36 -13.34 -9.05
CA GLU A 66 -20.62 -14.05 -8.88
C GLU A 66 -20.37 -15.44 -9.49
N PRO A 67 -20.57 -16.54 -8.72
CA PRO A 67 -20.27 -17.87 -9.22
C PRO A 67 -21.08 -18.06 -10.50
N GLU A 68 -20.39 -18.34 -11.61
CA GLU A 68 -21.07 -18.59 -12.88
C GLU A 68 -22.08 -19.71 -12.62
N GLU A 69 -23.38 -19.37 -12.73
CA GLU A 69 -24.42 -20.37 -12.58
C GLU A 69 -24.06 -21.53 -13.51
N PRO A 70 -24.11 -22.78 -13.03
CA PRO A 70 -23.81 -23.93 -13.88
C PRO A 70 -24.69 -23.82 -15.12
N THR A 71 -24.06 -23.53 -16.26
CA THR A 71 -24.75 -23.39 -17.54
C THR A 71 -25.29 -24.76 -17.89
N GLY A 72 -26.55 -25.00 -17.50
CA GLY A 72 -27.45 -26.07 -17.93
C GLY A 72 -26.88 -27.47 -18.13
N PHE A 73 -27.46 -28.43 -17.40
CA PHE A 73 -27.84 -29.71 -17.99
C PHE A 73 -29.31 -29.98 -17.71
#